data_AF-A0A9J7BFH1-F1
#
_entry.id   AF-A0A9J7BFH1-F1
#
_cell.length_a   1.000
_cell.length_b   1.000
_cell.length_c   1.000
_cell.angle_alpha   90.00
_cell.angle_beta   90.00
_cell.angle_gamma   90.00
#
_symmetry.space_group_name_H-M   'P 1'
#
loop_
_entity.id
_entity.type
_entity.pdbx_description
1 polymer ?
#
loop_
_entity_poly.entity_id
_entity_poly.type
_entity_poly.pdbx_seq_one_letter_code
_entity_poly.pdbx_strand_id
1 'polypeptide(L)'
;MAYYSIAGTGPVSFVDVNQNQLEIPLNQIFVTPNGVDASSWPHFGANATLVPALLAKLVLQGAVSASTTPATPPSLTATAAHAGTGGNSITISFSSPSPAAGTVTITVAAKEVYKDMTPALIGTTLGTSAGAAEGLVYVSDPGTGEMPGTFSGAISAGPDFNLAVPEAADSSKTAFTLAATSQDPAADAQLIKLDIVPDAGAPPTTFTLTVSWTKTQTDVKLSSLSATNPFAYLVTFSGQSGPLPAAGSITLKGGAAGHTASASLLS
;
A
#
# COMPACT_ATOMS: atom_id res chain seq x y z
N MET A 1 4.89 -3.60 -20.56
CA MET A 1 4.82 -4.10 -21.96
C MET A 1 3.54 -3.53 -22.57
N ALA A 2 3.51 -3.17 -23.86
CA ALA A 2 2.41 -2.38 -24.41
C ALA A 2 1.07 -3.14 -24.42
N TYR A 3 0.05 -2.52 -23.84
CA TYR A 3 -1.35 -2.90 -24.00
C TYR A 3 -1.91 -2.21 -25.23
N TYR A 4 -2.73 -2.91 -26.01
CA TYR A 4 -3.43 -2.31 -27.13
C TYR A 4 -4.92 -2.30 -26.87
N SER A 5 -5.58 -1.20 -27.24
CA SER A 5 -7.04 -1.16 -27.26
C SER A 5 -7.55 -2.13 -28.32
N ILE A 6 -8.75 -2.66 -28.15
CA ILE A 6 -9.41 -3.37 -29.25
C ILE A 6 -10.02 -2.37 -30.22
N ALA A 7 -9.76 -2.58 -31.51
CA ALA A 7 -10.52 -2.02 -32.61
C ALA A 7 -11.64 -3.01 -32.99
N GLY A 8 -12.88 -2.51 -33.01
CA GLY A 8 -14.08 -3.27 -33.35
C GLY A 8 -15.25 -2.32 -33.69
N THR A 9 -16.33 -2.86 -34.24
CA THR A 9 -17.48 -2.07 -34.74
C THR A 9 -18.56 -1.78 -33.68
N GLY A 10 -18.38 -2.23 -32.43
CA GLY A 10 -19.29 -2.03 -31.32
C GLY A 10 -18.97 -2.93 -30.12
N PRO A 11 -19.70 -2.83 -29.00
CA PRO A 11 -19.54 -3.72 -27.85
C PRO A 11 -19.64 -5.20 -28.24
N VAL A 12 -18.87 -6.05 -27.55
CA VAL A 12 -18.97 -7.51 -27.75
C VAL A 12 -20.23 -8.00 -27.04
N SER A 13 -21.25 -8.34 -27.82
CA SER A 13 -22.54 -8.81 -27.31
C SER A 13 -22.59 -10.34 -27.32
N PHE A 14 -23.08 -10.94 -26.24
CA PHE A 14 -23.28 -12.39 -26.14
C PHE A 14 -24.42 -12.73 -25.19
N VAL A 15 -24.84 -14.00 -25.20
CA VAL A 15 -25.85 -14.53 -24.28
C VAL A 15 -25.14 -15.42 -23.26
N ASP A 16 -25.36 -15.18 -21.97
CA ASP A 16 -24.77 -15.97 -20.90
C ASP A 16 -25.49 -17.32 -20.71
N VAL A 17 -24.98 -18.13 -19.78
CA VAL A 17 -25.57 -19.45 -19.45
C VAL A 17 -26.98 -19.36 -18.85
N ASN A 18 -27.39 -18.18 -18.39
CA ASN A 18 -28.70 -17.90 -17.83
C ASN A 18 -29.66 -17.26 -18.85
N GLN A 19 -29.27 -17.21 -20.13
CA GLN A 19 -29.99 -16.56 -21.22
C GLN A 19 -30.11 -15.04 -21.11
N ASN A 20 -29.25 -14.38 -20.34
CA ASN A 20 -29.18 -12.93 -20.31
C ASN A 20 -28.31 -12.42 -21.46
N GLN A 21 -28.78 -11.39 -22.16
CA GLN A 21 -27.95 -10.65 -23.09
C GLN A 21 -27.00 -9.74 -22.30
N LEU A 22 -25.70 -9.91 -22.54
CA LEU A 22 -24.63 -9.13 -21.93
C LEU A 22 -23.77 -8.48 -23.01
N GLU A 23 -23.26 -7.29 -22.70
CA GLU A 23 -22.38 -6.55 -23.59
C GLU A 23 -21.09 -6.17 -22.87
N ILE A 24 -19.96 -6.41 -23.52
CA ILE A 24 -18.64 -5.96 -23.06
C ILE A 24 -18.27 -4.71 -23.86
N PRO A 25 -18.25 -3.53 -23.22
CA PRO A 25 -17.74 -2.32 -23.87
C PRO A 25 -16.29 -2.51 -24.35
N LEU A 26 -15.96 -2.02 -25.54
CA LEU A 26 -14.62 -2.21 -26.13
C LEU A 26 -13.50 -1.60 -25.28
N ASN A 27 -13.79 -0.54 -24.51
CA ASN A 27 -12.85 0.09 -23.58
C ASN A 27 -12.57 -0.75 -22.31
N GLN A 28 -13.21 -1.91 -22.17
CA GLN A 28 -12.96 -2.88 -21.11
C GLN A 28 -12.20 -4.10 -21.62
N ILE A 29 -11.81 -4.11 -22.90
CA ILE A 29 -11.11 -5.21 -23.56
C ILE A 29 -9.74 -4.73 -24.03
N PHE A 30 -8.70 -5.48 -23.67
CA PHE A 30 -7.31 -5.16 -23.95
C PHE A 30 -6.61 -6.33 -24.62
N VAL A 31 -5.74 -6.03 -25.58
CA VAL A 31 -4.80 -7.03 -26.10
C VAL A 31 -3.53 -6.97 -25.26
N THR A 32 -3.18 -8.10 -24.67
CA THR A 32 -2.00 -8.30 -23.81
C THR A 32 -1.04 -9.28 -24.49
N PRO A 33 0.22 -9.39 -24.03
CA PRO A 33 1.15 -10.43 -24.48
C PRO A 33 0.62 -11.87 -24.30
N ASN A 34 -0.33 -12.07 -23.39
CA ASN A 34 -0.93 -13.37 -23.07
C ASN A 34 -2.26 -13.62 -23.80
N GLY A 35 -2.67 -12.72 -24.71
CA GLY A 35 -3.94 -12.76 -25.41
C GLY A 35 -4.88 -11.63 -25.02
N VAL A 36 -6.16 -11.77 -25.34
CA VAL A 36 -7.17 -10.73 -25.07
C VAL A 36 -7.73 -10.88 -23.65
N ASP A 37 -7.73 -9.77 -22.93
CA ASP A 37 -8.19 -9.67 -21.55
C ASP A 37 -9.40 -8.73 -21.45
N ALA A 38 -10.41 -9.15 -20.70
CA ALA A 38 -11.59 -8.35 -20.35
C ALA A 38 -11.86 -8.35 -18.84
N SER A 39 -10.84 -8.65 -18.03
CA SER A 39 -10.93 -8.75 -16.57
C SER A 39 -11.45 -7.48 -15.88
N SER A 40 -11.30 -6.33 -16.52
CA SER A 40 -11.84 -5.04 -16.03
C SER A 40 -13.37 -4.94 -16.10
N TRP A 41 -14.03 -5.76 -16.92
CA TRP A 41 -15.49 -5.73 -17.08
C TRP A 41 -16.21 -6.25 -15.82
N PRO A 42 -17.19 -5.52 -15.25
CA PRO A 42 -17.83 -5.87 -13.97
C PRO A 42 -18.43 -7.28 -13.90
N HIS A 43 -18.88 -7.83 -15.03
CA HIS A 43 -19.49 -9.17 -15.11
C HIS A 43 -18.50 -10.27 -15.52
N PHE A 44 -17.20 -9.96 -15.61
CA PHE A 44 -16.17 -10.91 -16.03
C PHE A 44 -16.11 -12.11 -15.08
N GLY A 45 -16.17 -11.89 -13.76
CA GLY A 45 -16.08 -12.97 -12.77
C GLY A 45 -17.15 -14.06 -12.93
N ALA A 46 -18.38 -13.67 -13.27
CA ALA A 46 -19.48 -14.60 -13.52
C ALA A 46 -19.37 -15.34 -14.86
N ASN A 47 -18.53 -14.83 -15.78
CA ASN A 47 -18.40 -15.34 -17.15
C ASN A 47 -16.95 -15.71 -17.52
N ALA A 48 -16.10 -15.93 -16.52
CA ALA A 48 -14.64 -16.06 -16.70
C ALA A 48 -14.23 -17.27 -17.56
N THR A 49 -15.10 -18.27 -17.72
CA THR A 49 -14.86 -19.41 -18.61
C THR A 49 -15.28 -19.12 -20.06
N LEU A 50 -16.33 -18.33 -20.26
CA LEU A 50 -16.94 -18.09 -21.57
C LEU A 50 -16.30 -16.90 -22.29
N VAL A 51 -16.02 -15.81 -21.57
CA VAL A 51 -15.50 -14.56 -22.14
C VAL A 51 -14.12 -14.74 -22.79
N PRO A 52 -13.12 -15.40 -22.18
CA PRO A 52 -11.83 -15.60 -22.83
C PRO A 52 -11.94 -16.43 -24.12
N ALA A 53 -12.75 -17.48 -24.12
CA ALA A 53 -12.95 -18.33 -25.29
C ALA A 53 -13.69 -17.59 -26.42
N LEU A 54 -14.67 -16.75 -26.09
CA LEU A 54 -15.38 -15.91 -27.03
C LEU A 54 -14.44 -14.87 -27.67
N LEU A 55 -13.68 -14.13 -26.84
CA LEU A 55 -12.76 -13.10 -27.31
C LEU A 55 -11.65 -13.71 -28.17
N ALA A 56 -11.11 -14.87 -27.80
CA ALA A 56 -10.13 -15.58 -28.63
C ALA A 56 -10.69 -15.95 -30.01
N LYS A 57 -11.95 -16.40 -30.10
CA LYS A 57 -12.61 -16.68 -31.38
C LYS A 57 -12.84 -15.43 -32.21
N LEU A 58 -13.27 -14.33 -31.59
CA LEU A 58 -13.51 -13.07 -32.30
C LEU A 58 -12.20 -12.48 -32.86
N VAL A 59 -11.09 -12.64 -32.14
CA VAL A 59 -9.75 -12.27 -32.64
C VAL A 59 -9.35 -13.16 -33.81
N LEU A 60 -9.53 -14.46 -33.69
CA LEU A 60 -9.19 -15.42 -34.75
C LEU A 60 -10.03 -15.22 -36.01
N GLN A 61 -11.27 -14.75 -35.86
CA GLN A 61 -12.16 -14.38 -36.97
C GLN A 61 -11.90 -12.97 -37.52
N GLY A 62 -11.00 -12.20 -36.91
CA GLY A 62 -10.73 -10.81 -37.29
C GLY A 62 -11.89 -9.84 -37.00
N ALA A 63 -12.89 -10.27 -36.22
CA ALA A 63 -14.02 -9.43 -35.81
C ALA A 63 -13.60 -8.37 -34.77
N VAL A 64 -12.53 -8.65 -34.03
CA VAL A 64 -11.84 -7.69 -33.16
C VAL A 64 -10.34 -7.80 -33.39
N SER A 65 -9.63 -6.67 -33.45
CA SER A 65 -8.18 -6.65 -33.64
C SER A 65 -7.51 -5.69 -32.66
N ALA A 66 -6.21 -5.86 -32.43
CA ALA A 66 -5.44 -4.84 -31.75
C ALA A 66 -5.50 -3.53 -32.55
N SER A 67 -5.82 -2.42 -31.89
CA SER A 67 -5.64 -1.09 -32.42
C SER A 67 -4.14 -0.79 -32.57
N THR A 68 -3.79 0.06 -33.53
CA THR A 68 -2.42 0.58 -33.68
C THR A 68 -2.05 1.59 -32.58
N THR A 69 -3.04 2.00 -31.78
CA THR A 69 -2.84 2.93 -30.67
C THR A 69 -2.61 2.14 -29.37
N PRO A 70 -1.48 2.34 -28.67
CA PRO A 70 -1.27 1.81 -27.34
C PRO A 70 -2.44 2.26 -26.44
N ALA A 71 -3.14 1.30 -25.83
CA ALA A 71 -4.09 1.64 -24.77
C ALA A 71 -3.29 2.00 -23.52
N THR A 72 -3.70 3.06 -22.84
CA THR A 72 -3.32 3.25 -21.43
C THR A 72 -3.97 2.11 -20.65
N PRO A 73 -3.21 1.15 -20.09
CA PRO A 73 -3.83 0.11 -19.29
C PRO A 73 -4.59 0.74 -18.13
N PRO A 74 -5.73 0.15 -17.71
CA PRO A 74 -6.37 0.53 -16.46
C PRO A 74 -5.34 0.40 -15.34
N SER A 75 -5.06 1.53 -14.69
CA SER A 75 -4.06 1.62 -13.63
C SER A 75 -4.75 1.73 -12.28
N LEU A 76 -4.38 0.81 -11.40
CA LEU A 76 -4.63 0.96 -9.98
C LEU A 76 -3.53 1.87 -9.42
N THR A 77 -3.93 2.98 -8.81
CA THR A 77 -3.01 3.93 -8.17
C THR A 77 -3.01 3.67 -6.67
N ALA A 78 -1.82 3.43 -6.10
CA ALA A 78 -1.61 3.47 -4.66
C ALA A 78 -1.16 4.87 -4.25
N THR A 79 -1.79 5.43 -3.21
CA THR A 79 -1.43 6.71 -2.63
C THR A 79 -1.16 6.53 -1.14
N ALA A 80 -0.05 7.07 -0.65
CA ALA A 80 0.28 7.06 0.77
C ALA A 80 -0.80 7.78 1.59
N ALA A 81 -1.28 7.17 2.67
CA ALA A 81 -2.28 7.76 3.56
C ALA A 81 -1.69 8.85 4.47
N HIS A 82 -0.40 8.77 4.77
CA HIS A 82 0.32 9.72 5.61
C HIS A 82 1.38 10.45 4.78
N ALA A 83 1.48 11.77 4.96
CA ALA A 83 2.63 12.53 4.47
C ALA A 83 3.86 12.09 5.27
N GLY A 84 5.00 11.98 4.60
CA GLY A 84 6.24 11.57 5.24
C GLY A 84 7.34 12.57 4.96
N THR A 85 8.08 12.95 6.00
CA THR A 85 9.36 13.65 5.83
C THR A 85 10.28 12.83 4.91
N GLY A 86 11.24 13.49 4.25
CA GLY A 86 12.04 12.97 3.12
C GLY A 86 12.87 11.68 3.32
N GLY A 87 12.60 10.87 4.34
CA GLY A 87 13.13 9.53 4.58
C GLY A 87 12.09 8.40 4.64
N ASN A 88 10.79 8.70 4.60
CA ASN A 88 9.73 7.69 4.74
C ASN A 88 9.50 6.98 3.40
N SER A 89 9.71 5.66 3.38
CA SER A 89 9.48 4.82 2.20
C SER A 89 8.41 3.78 2.50
N ILE A 90 7.27 3.89 1.83
CA ILE A 90 6.26 2.83 1.82
C ILE A 90 6.59 1.93 0.64
N THR A 91 6.87 0.66 0.90
CA THR A 91 7.11 -0.36 -0.14
C THR A 91 5.87 -1.24 -0.26
N ILE A 92 5.35 -1.35 -1.47
CA ILE A 92 4.26 -2.25 -1.84
C ILE A 92 4.87 -3.36 -2.69
N SER A 93 4.82 -4.60 -2.21
CA SER A 93 5.38 -5.77 -2.87
C SER A 93 4.28 -6.73 -3.28
N PHE A 94 4.34 -7.20 -4.52
CA PHE A 94 3.46 -8.21 -5.08
C PHE A 94 4.23 -9.53 -5.19
N SER A 95 3.62 -10.62 -4.75
CA SER A 95 4.18 -11.97 -4.88
C SER A 95 3.10 -13.00 -5.16
N SER A 96 3.52 -14.16 -5.67
CA SER A 96 2.64 -15.31 -5.94
C SER A 96 1.37 -14.96 -6.74
N PRO A 97 1.46 -14.29 -7.90
CA PRO A 97 0.27 -14.03 -8.72
C PRO A 97 -0.35 -15.36 -9.18
N SER A 98 -1.66 -15.50 -9.03
CA SER A 98 -2.43 -16.66 -9.46
C SER A 98 -3.42 -16.25 -10.56
N PRO A 99 -3.06 -16.41 -11.85
CA PRO A 99 -3.96 -16.10 -12.96
C PRO A 99 -5.26 -16.88 -12.92
N ALA A 100 -5.23 -18.14 -12.47
CA ALA A 100 -6.41 -18.99 -12.37
C ALA A 100 -7.41 -18.51 -11.31
N ALA A 101 -6.92 -17.95 -10.19
CA ALA A 101 -7.75 -17.42 -9.13
C ALA A 101 -8.06 -15.92 -9.28
N GLY A 102 -7.31 -15.22 -10.13
CA GLY A 102 -7.38 -13.75 -10.24
C GLY A 102 -6.87 -13.05 -8.98
N THR A 103 -5.90 -13.65 -8.27
CA THR A 103 -5.40 -13.14 -6.98
C THR A 103 -3.89 -12.93 -6.96
N VAL A 104 -3.42 -12.13 -6.00
CA VAL A 104 -2.00 -11.89 -5.73
C VAL A 104 -1.78 -11.71 -4.23
N THR A 105 -0.59 -12.05 -3.72
CA THR A 105 -0.18 -11.70 -2.36
C THR A 105 0.42 -10.30 -2.37
N ILE A 106 -0.05 -9.43 -1.48
CA ILE A 106 0.42 -8.06 -1.34
C ILE A 106 1.02 -7.86 0.05
N THR A 107 2.24 -7.33 0.10
CA THR A 107 2.88 -6.88 1.33
C THR A 107 3.09 -5.37 1.26
N VAL A 108 2.56 -4.63 2.23
CA VAL A 108 2.82 -3.20 2.39
C VAL A 108 3.70 -3.02 3.62
N ALA A 109 4.80 -2.30 3.48
CA ALA A 109 5.73 -2.02 4.55
C ALA A 109 6.10 -0.53 4.58
N ALA A 110 6.19 0.06 5.77
CA ALA A 110 6.79 1.37 5.98
C ALA A 110 8.00 1.24 6.90
N LYS A 111 9.02 2.05 6.65
CA LYS A 111 10.17 2.21 7.53
C LYS A 111 10.58 3.68 7.59
N GLU A 112 10.67 4.19 8.80
CA GLU A 112 11.06 5.55 9.16
C GLU A 112 12.31 5.47 10.03
N VAL A 113 13.35 6.24 9.70
CA VAL A 113 14.62 6.22 10.44
C VAL A 113 15.00 7.65 10.78
N TYR A 114 14.97 7.97 12.06
CA TYR A 114 15.33 9.25 12.64
C TYR A 114 16.70 9.09 13.33
N LYS A 115 17.75 9.59 12.69
CA LYS A 115 19.12 9.56 13.24
C LYS A 115 19.43 10.83 14.02
N ASP A 116 20.47 10.75 14.85
CA ASP A 116 21.03 11.89 15.57
C ASP A 116 19.97 12.62 16.43
N MET A 117 18.99 11.88 16.94
CA MET A 117 17.87 12.43 17.71
C MET A 117 18.34 12.77 19.12
N THR A 118 17.82 13.88 19.67
CA THR A 118 17.97 14.24 21.07
C THR A 118 16.60 14.28 21.74
N PRO A 119 16.50 14.10 23.07
CA PRO A 119 15.23 14.21 23.78
C PRO A 119 14.54 15.56 23.57
N ALA A 120 15.30 16.64 23.36
CA ALA A 120 14.75 17.96 23.06
C ALA A 120 14.15 18.08 21.64
N LEU A 121 14.68 17.34 20.67
CA LEU A 121 14.25 17.40 19.27
C LEU A 121 13.10 16.45 18.94
N ILE A 122 12.85 15.44 19.77
CA ILE A 122 11.88 14.37 19.43
C ILE A 122 10.46 14.91 19.20
N GLY A 123 9.99 15.83 20.04
CA GLY A 123 8.66 16.43 19.90
C GLY A 123 8.53 17.31 18.65
N THR A 124 9.60 18.01 18.26
CA THR A 124 9.60 18.82 17.03
C THR A 124 9.71 17.98 15.77
N THR A 125 10.36 16.82 15.85
CA THR A 125 10.58 15.93 14.69
C THR A 125 9.39 15.01 14.42
N LEU A 126 8.78 14.45 15.48
CA LEU A 126 7.67 13.50 15.35
C LEU A 126 6.29 14.17 15.49
N GLY A 127 6.24 15.39 16.02
CA GLY A 127 5.01 16.04 16.43
C GLY A 127 4.55 15.61 17.83
N THR A 128 3.70 16.44 18.45
CA THR A 128 3.19 16.25 19.82
C THR A 128 1.71 15.85 19.88
N SER A 129 1.11 15.57 18.72
CA SER A 129 -0.25 15.06 18.61
C SER A 129 -0.40 14.31 17.29
N ALA A 130 -1.38 13.41 17.20
CA ALA A 130 -1.67 12.67 15.97
C ALA A 130 -1.86 13.57 14.73
N GLY A 131 -2.50 14.73 14.89
CA GLY A 131 -2.75 15.67 13.78
C GLY A 131 -1.52 16.47 13.33
N ALA A 132 -0.49 16.57 14.17
CA ALA A 132 0.76 17.27 13.86
C ALA A 132 1.90 16.30 13.48
N ALA A 133 1.62 15.00 13.50
CA ALA A 133 2.60 13.96 13.22
C ALA A 133 2.82 13.78 11.72
N GLU A 134 4.08 13.66 11.31
CA GLU A 134 4.48 13.41 9.91
C GLU A 134 4.98 11.96 9.72
N GLY A 135 4.54 11.03 10.58
CA GLY A 135 4.97 9.63 10.58
C GLY A 135 4.00 8.70 11.33
N LEU A 136 4.46 7.47 11.60
CA LEU A 136 3.64 6.41 12.22
C LEU A 136 3.37 6.63 13.71
N VAL A 137 4.22 7.43 14.36
CA VAL A 137 4.15 7.71 15.80
C VAL A 137 4.36 9.19 16.07
N TYR A 138 3.84 9.64 17.21
CA TYR A 138 4.05 10.98 17.76
C TYR A 138 4.42 10.91 19.24
N VAL A 139 4.94 12.01 19.78
CA VAL A 139 5.28 12.12 21.21
C VAL A 139 4.03 12.54 21.99
N SER A 140 3.46 11.62 22.76
CA SER A 140 2.29 11.90 23.60
C SER A 140 2.67 12.54 24.95
N ASP A 141 3.87 12.25 25.44
CA ASP A 141 4.44 12.86 26.64
C ASP A 141 5.95 13.05 26.45
N PRO A 142 6.51 14.27 26.55
CA PRO A 142 7.95 14.50 26.43
C PRO A 142 8.78 13.94 27.60
N GLY A 143 8.14 13.45 28.67
CA GLY A 143 8.80 12.80 29.80
C GLY A 143 9.78 13.72 30.52
N THR A 144 10.92 13.18 30.94
CA THR A 144 11.94 13.89 31.71
C THR A 144 12.95 14.65 30.87
N GLY A 145 12.99 14.42 29.55
CA GLY A 145 14.00 15.00 28.67
C GLY A 145 15.39 14.34 28.79
N GLU A 146 15.49 13.21 29.48
CA GLU A 146 16.71 12.42 29.60
C GLU A 146 16.89 11.47 28.41
N MET A 147 18.11 10.96 28.24
CA MET A 147 18.43 10.03 27.16
C MET A 147 17.64 8.71 27.31
N PRO A 148 16.99 8.20 26.24
CA PRO A 148 16.29 6.93 26.30
C PRO A 148 17.27 5.76 26.41
N GLY A 149 16.84 4.69 27.08
CA GLY A 149 17.52 3.39 27.01
C GLY A 149 17.28 2.70 25.66
N THR A 150 18.04 1.64 25.40
CA THR A 150 17.79 0.79 24.23
C THR A 150 16.42 0.12 24.34
N PHE A 151 15.65 0.14 23.26
CA PHE A 151 14.35 -0.53 23.18
C PHE A 151 14.18 -1.20 21.82
N SER A 152 13.59 -2.38 21.77
CA SER A 152 13.19 -3.03 20.52
C SER A 152 11.91 -3.84 20.75
N GLY A 153 10.83 -3.49 20.06
CA GLY A 153 9.53 -4.11 20.32
C GLY A 153 8.38 -3.53 19.52
N ALA A 154 7.19 -4.10 19.72
CA ALA A 154 5.96 -3.53 19.21
C ALA A 154 5.56 -2.30 20.03
N ILE A 155 4.79 -1.43 19.40
CA ILE A 155 4.05 -0.42 20.14
C ILE A 155 3.07 -1.12 21.10
N SER A 156 2.82 -0.53 22.27
CA SER A 156 1.99 -1.13 23.34
C SER A 156 0.60 -1.54 22.87
N ALA A 157 -0.02 -2.55 23.49
CA ALA A 157 -1.42 -2.93 23.25
C ALA A 157 -2.45 -2.11 24.04
N GLY A 158 -2.03 -1.00 24.68
CA GLY A 158 -2.92 -0.07 25.37
C GLY A 158 -3.88 0.66 24.42
N PRO A 159 -4.90 1.36 24.96
CA PRO A 159 -5.97 1.99 24.17
C PRO A 159 -5.43 3.00 23.14
N ASP A 160 -4.36 3.72 23.47
CA ASP A 160 -3.72 4.69 22.57
C ASP A 160 -2.48 4.16 21.87
N PHE A 161 -2.16 2.87 22.05
CA PHE A 161 -0.87 2.30 21.65
C PHE A 161 0.29 3.13 22.23
N ASN A 162 0.21 3.50 23.51
CA ASN A 162 1.24 4.31 24.17
C ASN A 162 2.41 3.44 24.66
N LEU A 163 3.62 3.76 24.21
CA LEU A 163 4.86 3.18 24.68
C LEU A 163 5.65 4.19 25.52
N ALA A 164 5.73 3.96 26.82
CA ALA A 164 6.65 4.69 27.69
C ALA A 164 8.06 4.15 27.49
N VAL A 165 8.94 4.99 26.94
CA VAL A 165 10.35 4.65 26.71
C VAL A 165 11.14 4.97 27.98
N PRO A 166 11.83 3.98 28.58
CA PRO A 166 12.57 4.19 29.81
C PRO A 166 13.82 5.05 29.59
N GLU A 167 14.27 5.74 30.63
CA GLU A 167 15.58 6.41 30.61
C GLU A 167 16.73 5.39 30.57
N ALA A 168 17.85 5.76 29.97
CA ALA A 168 19.07 4.95 29.97
C ALA A 168 19.69 4.85 31.38
N ALA A 169 19.59 5.93 32.16
CA ALA A 169 20.17 6.02 33.49
C ALA A 169 19.31 5.36 34.58
N ASP A 170 17.98 5.35 34.41
CA ASP A 170 17.03 4.84 35.37
C ASP A 170 15.78 4.28 34.66
N SER A 171 15.70 2.95 34.55
CA SER A 171 14.58 2.30 33.84
C SER A 171 13.23 2.41 34.56
N SER A 172 13.19 2.94 35.78
CA SER A 172 11.94 3.24 36.49
C SER A 172 11.31 4.56 36.06
N LYS A 173 12.06 5.40 35.34
CA LYS A 173 11.61 6.68 34.80
C LYS A 173 11.40 6.61 33.30
N THR A 174 10.58 7.51 32.79
CA THR A 174 10.21 7.59 31.38
C THR A 174 10.91 8.77 30.73
N ALA A 175 11.78 8.48 29.77
CA ALA A 175 12.44 9.50 28.95
C ALA A 175 11.41 10.28 28.13
N PHE A 176 10.49 9.57 27.47
CA PHE A 176 9.34 10.10 26.74
C PHE A 176 8.33 8.97 26.44
N THR A 177 7.11 9.33 26.06
CA THR A 177 6.06 8.39 25.62
C THR A 177 5.74 8.62 24.15
N LEU A 178 5.72 7.53 23.38
CA LEU A 178 5.30 7.51 21.98
C LEU A 178 3.90 6.92 21.85
N ALA A 179 3.12 7.41 20.90
CA ALA A 179 1.77 6.93 20.61
C ALA A 179 1.59 6.72 19.10
N ALA A 180 0.67 5.84 18.69
CA ALA A 180 0.38 5.63 17.27
C ALA A 180 -0.40 6.83 16.69
N THR A 181 -0.03 7.28 15.48
CA THR A 181 -0.73 8.37 14.79
C THR A 181 -2.15 8.01 14.39
N SER A 182 -2.42 6.74 14.11
CA SER A 182 -3.76 6.20 13.88
C SER A 182 -4.00 4.95 14.72
N GLN A 183 -5.19 4.84 15.29
CA GLN A 183 -5.67 3.72 16.11
C GLN A 183 -6.68 2.83 15.36
N ASP A 184 -7.09 3.24 14.15
CA ASP A 184 -8.13 2.56 13.38
C ASP A 184 -7.55 1.98 12.06
N PRO A 185 -7.66 0.66 11.84
CA PRO A 185 -8.12 -0.36 12.79
C PRO A 185 -7.04 -0.71 13.82
N ALA A 186 -7.46 -1.05 15.05
CA ALA A 186 -6.57 -1.39 16.15
C ALA A 186 -5.58 -2.52 15.82
N ALA A 187 -6.01 -3.50 15.02
CA ALA A 187 -5.17 -4.60 14.56
C ALA A 187 -3.98 -4.12 13.69
N ASP A 188 -4.14 -2.99 12.99
CA ASP A 188 -3.08 -2.43 12.15
C ASP A 188 -2.14 -1.54 12.96
N ALA A 189 -2.65 -0.81 13.96
CA ALA A 189 -1.81 -0.04 14.88
C ALA A 189 -0.84 -0.96 15.66
N GLN A 190 -1.26 -2.18 16.02
CA GLN A 190 -0.42 -3.19 16.68
C GLN A 190 0.79 -3.65 15.85
N LEU A 191 0.79 -3.43 14.53
CA LEU A 191 1.88 -3.81 13.65
C LEU A 191 3.04 -2.80 13.67
N ILE A 192 2.89 -1.66 14.34
CA ILE A 192 3.98 -0.70 14.54
C ILE A 192 5.04 -1.33 15.45
N LYS A 193 6.28 -1.31 14.99
CA LYS A 193 7.48 -1.72 15.74
C LYS A 193 8.46 -0.57 15.84
N LEU A 194 9.06 -0.43 17.01
CA LEU A 194 10.04 0.59 17.33
C LEU A 194 11.38 -0.06 17.71
N ASP A 195 12.45 0.55 17.27
CA ASP A 195 13.82 0.24 17.64
C ASP A 195 14.53 1.55 18.01
N ILE A 196 14.95 1.67 19.27
CA ILE A 196 15.62 2.85 19.83
C ILE A 196 17.00 2.41 20.26
N VAL A 197 18.02 3.05 19.69
CA VAL A 197 19.42 2.73 19.96
C VAL A 197 20.16 4.04 20.26
N PRO A 198 20.61 4.26 21.50
CA PRO A 198 21.53 5.34 21.81
C PRO A 198 22.80 5.22 20.99
N ASP A 199 23.26 6.32 20.40
CA ASP A 199 24.45 6.33 19.56
C ASP A 199 25.71 6.15 20.42
N ALA A 200 26.81 5.73 19.78
CA ALA A 200 28.05 5.46 20.50
C ALA A 200 28.60 6.74 21.18
N GLY A 201 28.77 6.69 22.50
CA GLY A 201 29.29 7.77 23.33
C GLY A 201 29.17 7.44 24.82
N ALA A 202 29.98 8.07 25.67
CA ALA A 202 29.93 7.86 27.12
C ALA A 202 29.98 9.22 27.85
N PRO A 203 28.83 9.83 28.20
CA PRO A 203 27.47 9.38 27.92
C PRO A 203 27.05 9.61 26.45
N PRO A 204 26.06 8.86 25.92
CA PRO A 204 25.49 9.14 24.61
C PRO A 204 24.78 10.51 24.62
N THR A 205 24.89 11.25 23.52
CA THR A 205 24.22 12.57 23.36
C THR A 205 23.11 12.56 22.33
N THR A 206 23.07 11.51 21.51
CA THR A 206 22.03 11.28 20.50
C THR A 206 21.61 9.81 20.49
N PHE A 207 20.49 9.54 19.84
CA PHE A 207 19.99 8.20 19.59
C PHE A 207 19.40 8.10 18.18
N THR A 208 19.28 6.87 17.69
CA THR A 208 18.54 6.55 16.48
C THR A 208 17.21 5.91 16.86
N LEU A 209 16.10 6.45 16.33
CA LEU A 209 14.78 5.84 16.37
C LEU A 209 14.43 5.27 14.99
N THR A 210 14.14 3.99 14.93
CA THR A 210 13.56 3.35 13.75
C THR A 210 12.13 2.92 14.05
N VAL A 211 11.20 3.35 13.21
CA VAL A 211 9.79 2.93 13.28
C VAL A 211 9.46 2.14 12.03
N SER A 212 8.76 1.02 12.18
CA SER A 212 8.38 0.18 11.05
C SER A 212 6.97 -0.37 11.20
N TRP A 213 6.33 -0.60 10.07
CA TRP A 213 5.03 -1.24 9.97
C TRP A 213 5.06 -2.21 8.81
N THR A 214 4.46 -3.38 8.93
CA THR A 214 4.37 -4.33 7.81
C THR A 214 3.10 -5.15 7.92
N LYS A 215 2.34 -5.23 6.82
CA LYS A 215 1.17 -6.08 6.69
C LYS A 215 1.21 -6.83 5.37
N THR A 216 0.90 -8.12 5.43
CA THR A 216 0.79 -9.00 4.26
C THR A 216 -0.63 -9.53 4.18
N GLN A 217 -1.21 -9.50 2.99
CA GLN A 217 -2.45 -10.22 2.70
C GLN A 217 -2.26 -11.14 1.51
N THR A 218 -2.71 -12.38 1.64
CA THR A 218 -2.74 -13.35 0.56
C THR A 218 -4.08 -13.27 -0.17
N ASP A 219 -4.12 -13.86 -1.37
CA ASP A 219 -5.36 -14.05 -2.13
C ASP A 219 -6.13 -12.75 -2.43
N VAL A 220 -5.42 -11.64 -2.59
CA VAL A 220 -6.01 -10.33 -2.83
C VAL A 220 -6.46 -10.22 -4.28
N LYS A 221 -7.73 -9.85 -4.48
CA LYS A 221 -8.26 -9.42 -5.77
C LYS A 221 -7.99 -7.93 -5.95
N LEU A 222 -7.29 -7.53 -7.02
CA LEU A 222 -6.99 -6.12 -7.24
C LEU A 222 -8.25 -5.25 -7.37
N SER A 223 -9.33 -5.80 -7.92
CA SER A 223 -10.61 -5.13 -8.08
C SER A 223 -11.32 -4.81 -6.76
N SER A 224 -10.97 -5.48 -5.65
CA SER A 224 -11.57 -5.21 -4.33
C SER A 224 -10.80 -4.17 -3.51
N LEU A 225 -9.59 -3.79 -3.95
CA LEU A 225 -8.72 -2.91 -3.16
C LEU A 225 -9.26 -1.51 -2.95
N SER A 226 -10.10 -0.99 -3.86
CA SER A 226 -10.77 0.31 -3.68
C SER A 226 -11.97 0.24 -2.72
N ALA A 227 -12.53 -0.95 -2.48
CA ALA A 227 -13.74 -1.14 -1.67
C ALA A 227 -13.45 -1.61 -0.23
N THR A 228 -12.56 -2.59 -0.05
CA THR A 228 -12.32 -3.23 1.26
C THR A 228 -10.90 -3.04 1.79
N ASN A 229 -10.12 -2.18 1.12
CA ASN A 229 -8.69 -1.93 1.31
C ASN A 229 -8.11 -2.42 2.67
N PRO A 230 -7.48 -3.60 2.71
CA PRO A 230 -6.91 -4.11 3.94
C PRO A 230 -5.62 -3.38 4.35
N PHE A 231 -5.12 -2.44 3.54
CA PHE A 231 -3.89 -1.68 3.80
C PHE A 231 -4.18 -0.19 4.04
N ALA A 232 -5.44 0.16 4.34
CA ALA A 232 -5.90 1.55 4.54
C ALA A 232 -5.07 2.33 5.57
N TYR A 233 -4.42 1.64 6.50
CA TYR A 233 -3.49 2.24 7.46
C TYR A 233 -2.34 3.02 6.80
N LEU A 234 -1.80 2.54 5.67
CA LEU A 234 -0.67 3.19 4.99
C LEU A 234 -0.96 3.64 3.56
N VAL A 235 -1.86 2.97 2.86
CA VAL A 235 -2.05 3.16 1.43
C VAL A 235 -3.53 3.16 1.12
N THR A 236 -3.96 4.11 0.30
CA THR A 236 -5.27 4.11 -0.35
C THR A 236 -5.13 3.68 -1.81
N PHE A 237 -6.07 2.89 -2.30
CA PHE A 237 -6.09 2.45 -3.70
C PHE A 237 -7.25 3.10 -4.44
N SER A 238 -7.00 3.56 -5.66
CA SER A 238 -8.01 4.18 -6.54
C SER A 238 -7.75 3.83 -8.01
N GLY A 239 -8.72 4.08 -8.88
CA GLY A 239 -8.63 3.76 -10.30
C GLY A 239 -9.21 2.38 -10.65
N GLN A 240 -9.09 2.01 -11.92
CA GLN A 240 -9.55 0.71 -12.42
C GLN A 240 -8.45 -0.33 -12.22
N SER A 241 -8.81 -1.49 -11.67
CA SER A 241 -7.90 -2.62 -11.61
C SER A 241 -7.60 -3.13 -13.02
N GLY A 242 -6.33 -3.15 -13.41
CA GLY A 242 -5.87 -3.87 -14.58
C GLY A 242 -5.46 -5.31 -14.26
N PRO A 243 -4.71 -5.96 -15.17
CA PRO A 243 -4.28 -7.35 -15.00
C PRO A 243 -3.38 -7.51 -13.77
N LEU A 244 -3.24 -8.76 -13.30
CA LEU A 244 -2.38 -9.06 -12.16
C LEU A 244 -0.92 -8.63 -12.43
N PRO A 245 -0.29 -7.89 -11.51
CA PRO A 245 1.11 -7.51 -11.65
C PRO A 245 2.00 -8.75 -11.54
N ALA A 246 3.14 -8.70 -12.23
CA ALA A 246 4.22 -9.64 -11.97
C ALA A 246 4.74 -9.44 -10.54
N ALA A 247 5.41 -10.46 -10.00
CA ALA A 247 6.08 -10.33 -8.71
C ALA A 247 7.13 -9.19 -8.78
N GLY A 248 7.13 -8.32 -7.78
CA GLY A 248 7.95 -7.11 -7.79
C GLY A 248 7.55 -6.15 -6.68
N SER A 249 8.23 -5.01 -6.58
CA SER A 249 7.94 -4.01 -5.57
C SER A 249 7.92 -2.60 -6.15
N ILE A 250 7.12 -1.75 -5.52
CA ILE A 250 6.96 -0.33 -5.82
C ILE A 250 7.20 0.42 -4.52
N THR A 251 8.04 1.45 -4.58
CA THR A 251 8.35 2.29 -3.42
C THR A 251 7.71 3.66 -3.61
N LEU A 252 6.80 4.02 -2.72
CA LEU A 252 6.32 5.39 -2.57
C LEU A 252 7.32 6.13 -1.68
N LYS A 253 8.00 7.13 -2.25
CA LYS A 253 8.86 8.05 -1.50
C LYS A 253 8.12 9.38 -1.33
N GLY A 254 8.16 9.92 -0.11
CA GLY A 254 7.28 10.98 0.39
C GLY A 254 7.02 12.17 -0.54
N GLY A 255 5.85 12.78 -0.36
CA GLY A 255 5.57 14.15 -0.80
C GLY A 255 5.52 15.09 0.40
N ALA A 256 5.91 16.34 0.18
CA ALA A 256 5.93 17.38 1.21
C ALA A 256 4.54 17.61 1.82
N ALA A 257 4.46 18.28 2.99
CA ALA A 257 3.20 18.72 3.59
C ALA A 257 2.26 19.33 2.53
N GLY A 258 1.15 18.65 2.24
CA GLY A 258 0.18 19.04 1.19
C GLY A 258 0.15 18.15 -0.07
N HIS A 259 1.09 17.22 -0.26
CA HIS A 259 1.08 16.26 -1.38
C HIS A 259 1.45 14.85 -0.92
N THR A 260 0.53 13.89 -1.05
CA THR A 260 0.79 12.47 -0.79
C THR A 260 1.49 11.83 -1.99
N ALA A 261 2.45 10.93 -1.74
CA ALA A 261 3.12 10.18 -2.80
C ALA A 261 2.15 9.16 -3.43
N SER A 262 2.09 9.13 -4.77
CA SER A 262 1.27 8.18 -5.52
C SER A 262 2.11 7.44 -6.56
N ALA A 263 1.80 6.17 -6.80
CA ALA A 263 2.39 5.39 -7.89
C ALA A 263 1.32 4.58 -8.64
N SER A 264 1.48 4.54 -9.97
CA SER A 264 0.78 3.59 -10.84
C SER A 264 1.31 2.19 -10.59
N LEU A 265 0.44 1.26 -10.20
CA LEU A 265 0.83 -0.12 -9.90
C LEU A 265 0.94 -0.99 -11.15
N LEU A 266 0.57 -0.46 -12.31
CA LEU A 266 0.52 -1.20 -13.58
C LEU A 266 1.03 -0.31 -14.74
N SER A 267 2.01 -0.83 -15.50
CA SER A 267 2.53 -0.28 -16.76
C SER A 267 2.92 -1.39 -17.74
#